data_AF-B2BHG9-F1
#
_entry.id   AF-B2BHG9-F1
#
_cell.length_a   1.000
_cell.length_b   1.000
_cell.length_c   1.000
_cell.angle_alpha   90.00
_cell.angle_beta   90.00
_cell.angle_gamma   90.00
#
_symmetry.space_group_name_H-M   'P 1'
#
loop_
_entity.id
_entity.type
_entity.pdbx_description
1 polymer ?
#
loop_
_entity_poly.entity_id
_entity_poly.type
_entity_poly.pdbx_seq_one_letter_code
_entity_poly.pdbx_strand_id
1 'polypeptide(L)'
;MTWIAIALWLVPLIGQVQVRPVSNDTEPLGPLNMDDLGLQFLDKRLCGDGMNFTSPTNVMTKCHGAALGLFIQEFKKVYTHCGENSPVKQTIEVLERAHNKTQAEECTLTMTDHKNFEDLIDAMKHFAWRINSAY
;
A
#
# COMPACT_ATOMS: atom_id res chain seq x y z
N MET A 1 -20.63 24.32 67.42
CA MET A 1 -19.69 23.38 66.79
C MET A 1 -20.51 22.34 66.05
N THR A 2 -20.42 22.29 64.71
CA THR A 2 -20.37 21.07 63.86
C THR A 2 -20.58 21.44 62.40
N TRP A 3 -19.43 21.67 61.76
CA TRP A 3 -19.01 21.63 60.36
C TRP A 3 -20.01 21.23 59.26
N ILE A 4 -20.13 22.12 58.27
CA ILE A 4 -20.70 21.87 56.94
C ILE A 4 -19.67 21.10 56.12
N ALA A 5 -19.97 19.86 55.72
CA ALA A 5 -19.17 19.11 54.76
C ALA A 5 -19.72 19.36 53.34
N ILE A 6 -19.00 20.17 52.57
CA ILE A 6 -19.24 20.37 51.13
C ILE A 6 -18.60 19.17 50.41
N ALA A 7 -19.41 18.20 50.01
CA ALA A 7 -18.97 17.12 49.13
C ALA A 7 -19.05 17.59 47.67
N LEU A 8 -17.93 18.08 47.15
CA LEU A 8 -17.69 18.31 45.72
C LEU A 8 -17.78 16.98 44.97
N TRP A 9 -18.93 16.72 44.36
CA TRP A 9 -19.08 15.66 43.35
C TRP A 9 -18.47 16.14 42.03
N LEU A 10 -17.17 15.87 41.85
CA LEU A 10 -16.57 15.80 40.53
C LEU A 10 -16.97 14.48 39.89
N VAL A 11 -18.12 14.45 39.20
CA VAL A 11 -18.39 13.36 38.25
C VAL A 11 -17.58 13.66 37.00
N PRO A 12 -16.63 12.79 36.62
CA PRO A 12 -15.90 12.97 35.37
C PRO A 12 -16.90 12.85 34.22
N LEU A 13 -16.90 13.85 33.33
CA LEU A 13 -17.40 13.74 31.98
C LEU A 13 -16.65 12.58 31.32
N ILE A 14 -17.18 11.37 31.44
CA ILE A 14 -16.86 10.27 30.54
C ILE A 14 -17.52 10.66 29.22
N GLY A 15 -16.84 11.55 28.50
CA GLY A 15 -17.01 11.66 27.06
C GLY A 15 -16.81 10.26 26.54
N GLN A 16 -17.90 9.65 26.11
CA GLN A 16 -17.88 8.40 25.36
C GLN A 16 -17.11 8.70 24.08
N VAL A 17 -15.79 8.56 24.14
CA VAL A 17 -15.00 8.24 22.97
C VAL A 17 -15.58 6.90 22.54
N GLN A 18 -16.56 6.96 21.63
CA GLN A 18 -16.90 5.81 20.83
C GLN A 18 -15.60 5.44 20.11
N VAL A 19 -14.82 4.57 20.73
CA VAL A 19 -13.92 3.69 20.01
C VAL A 19 -14.88 2.87 19.18
N ARG A 20 -15.15 3.35 17.95
CA ARG A 20 -15.72 2.48 16.92
C ARG A 20 -14.85 1.23 16.98
N PRO A 21 -15.41 0.03 17.22
CA PRO A 21 -14.64 -1.16 16.96
C PRO A 21 -14.12 -0.97 15.53
N VAL A 22 -12.80 -1.05 15.36
CA VAL A 22 -12.23 -1.25 14.02
C VAL A 22 -12.92 -2.50 13.55
N SER A 23 -13.97 -2.32 12.75
CA SER A 23 -14.58 -3.45 12.10
C SER A 23 -13.44 -4.05 11.29
N ASN A 24 -13.13 -5.31 11.58
CA ASN A 24 -12.29 -6.14 10.74
C ASN A 24 -13.04 -6.41 9.42
N ASP A 25 -13.59 -5.37 8.79
CA ASP A 25 -14.08 -5.39 7.42
C ASP A 25 -12.84 -5.35 6.52
N THR A 26 -12.02 -6.38 6.67
CA THR A 26 -10.91 -6.63 5.78
C THR A 26 -11.47 -7.37 4.59
N GLU A 27 -11.59 -6.66 3.49
CA GLU A 27 -12.02 -7.27 2.24
C GLU A 27 -10.79 -7.84 1.51
N PRO A 28 -10.92 -9.00 0.84
CA PRO A 28 -9.91 -9.43 -0.11
C PRO A 28 -9.68 -8.31 -1.13
N LEU A 29 -8.42 -8.16 -1.57
CA LEU A 29 -8.06 -7.12 -2.54
C LEU A 29 -8.94 -7.24 -3.79
N GLY A 30 -9.88 -6.30 -3.96
CA GLY A 30 -10.68 -6.19 -5.18
C GLY A 30 -9.83 -5.86 -6.42
N PRO A 31 -10.42 -5.89 -7.61
CA PRO A 31 -9.71 -5.63 -8.86
C PRO A 31 -8.98 -4.28 -8.83
N LEU A 32 -7.75 -4.27 -9.34
CA LEU A 32 -6.96 -3.07 -9.56
C LEU A 32 -7.32 -2.47 -10.91
N ASN A 33 -7.84 -1.25 -10.92
CA ASN A 33 -8.08 -0.54 -12.17
C ASN A 33 -6.73 -0.17 -12.83
N MET A 34 -6.49 -0.74 -14.02
CA MET A 34 -5.25 -0.55 -14.76
C MET A 34 -5.05 0.90 -15.21
N ASP A 35 -6.14 1.61 -15.51
CA ASP A 35 -6.08 3.02 -15.90
C ASP A 35 -5.70 3.90 -14.71
N ASP A 36 -6.20 3.59 -13.52
CA ASP A 36 -5.90 4.34 -12.30
C ASP A 36 -4.42 4.19 -11.91
N LEU A 37 -3.82 3.02 -12.12
CA LEU A 37 -2.40 2.79 -11.86
C LEU A 37 -1.48 3.71 -12.68
N GLY A 38 -1.95 4.23 -13.81
CA GLY A 38 -1.22 5.20 -14.62
C GLY A 38 0.08 4.67 -15.25
N LEU A 39 0.25 3.34 -15.33
CA LEU A 39 1.49 2.72 -15.79
C LEU A 39 1.84 3.08 -17.24
N GLN A 40 0.85 3.44 -18.07
CA GLN A 40 1.10 3.91 -19.45
C GLN A 40 1.77 5.28 -19.53
N PHE A 41 1.72 6.08 -18.45
CA PHE A 41 2.29 7.43 -18.40
C PHE A 41 3.71 7.46 -17.82
N LEU A 42 4.23 6.30 -17.41
CA LEU A 42 5.58 6.17 -16.88
C LEU A 42 6.60 6.19 -18.00
N ASP A 43 7.60 7.06 -17.89
CA ASP A 43 8.77 7.01 -18.76
C ASP A 43 9.61 5.79 -18.39
N LYS A 44 9.66 4.81 -19.29
CA LYS A 44 10.42 3.56 -19.14
C LYS A 44 11.92 3.79 -18.96
N ARG A 45 12.43 4.94 -19.40
CA ARG A 45 13.85 5.35 -19.30
C ARG A 45 14.10 6.33 -18.16
N LEU A 46 13.12 6.55 -17.29
CA LEU A 46 13.22 7.51 -16.19
C LEU A 46 14.45 7.26 -15.30
N CYS A 47 14.75 6.00 -15.04
CA CYS A 47 15.96 5.60 -14.32
C CYS A 47 17.06 5.25 -15.32
N GLY A 48 18.24 5.87 -15.17
CA GLY A 48 19.42 5.52 -15.94
C GLY A 48 19.99 4.14 -15.59
N ASP A 49 21.02 3.73 -16.34
CA ASP A 49 21.71 2.45 -16.12
C ASP A 49 22.34 2.38 -14.72
N GLY A 50 22.22 1.24 -14.05
CA GLY A 50 22.87 0.97 -12.76
C GLY A 50 21.94 0.91 -11.53
N MET A 51 20.63 1.12 -11.71
CA MET A 51 19.64 0.83 -10.67
C MET A 51 19.05 -0.57 -10.87
N ASN A 52 19.11 -1.38 -9.81
CA ASN A 52 18.43 -2.66 -9.77
C ASN A 52 17.08 -2.50 -9.07
N PHE A 53 16.04 -3.12 -9.61
CA PHE A 53 14.72 -3.18 -8.98
C PHE A 53 14.40 -4.62 -8.65
N THR A 54 13.42 -4.82 -7.78
CA THR A 54 12.95 -6.17 -7.43
C THR A 54 11.45 -6.28 -7.59
N SER A 55 10.94 -7.48 -7.87
CA SER A 55 9.51 -7.75 -7.78
C SER A 55 9.23 -9.15 -7.27
N PRO A 56 8.10 -9.38 -6.58
CA PRO A 56 7.72 -10.71 -6.14
C PRO A 56 7.20 -11.58 -7.31
N THR A 57 7.50 -12.88 -7.30
CA THR A 57 7.12 -13.81 -8.39
C THR A 57 6.10 -14.87 -8.00
N ASN A 58 6.19 -15.39 -6.77
CA ASN A 58 5.34 -16.45 -6.21
C ASN A 58 4.11 -15.91 -5.46
N VAL A 59 3.50 -14.83 -5.97
CA VAL A 59 2.39 -14.18 -5.27
C VAL A 59 1.13 -15.03 -5.33
N MET A 60 0.67 -15.48 -4.16
CA MET A 60 -0.64 -16.10 -3.95
C MET A 60 -1.68 -15.06 -3.57
N THR A 61 -2.98 -15.35 -3.72
CA THR A 61 -4.08 -14.41 -3.42
C THR A 61 -4.00 -13.79 -2.02
N LYS A 62 -3.72 -14.63 -1.01
CA LYS A 62 -3.54 -14.19 0.38
C LYS A 62 -2.33 -13.26 0.61
N CYS A 63 -1.38 -13.25 -0.33
CA CYS A 63 -0.16 -12.46 -0.27
C CYS A 63 -0.22 -11.17 -1.10
N HIS A 64 -1.38 -10.80 -1.65
CA HIS A 64 -1.52 -9.59 -2.46
C HIS A 64 -1.10 -8.32 -1.69
N GLY A 65 -1.43 -8.22 -0.40
CA GLY A 65 -1.01 -7.09 0.44
C GLY A 65 0.51 -6.99 0.55
N ALA A 66 1.18 -8.08 0.92
CA ALA A 66 2.64 -8.13 1.01
C ALA A 66 3.31 -7.79 -0.35
N ALA A 67 2.76 -8.28 -1.46
CA ALA A 67 3.26 -7.97 -2.79
C ALA A 67 3.08 -6.49 -3.16
N LEU A 68 1.92 -5.89 -2.86
CA LEU A 68 1.68 -4.45 -3.04
C LEU A 68 2.68 -3.61 -2.24
N GLY A 69 2.98 -4.00 -1.00
CA GLY A 69 3.97 -3.31 -0.17
C GLY A 69 5.35 -3.24 -0.83
N LEU A 70 5.79 -4.33 -1.47
CA LEU A 70 7.06 -4.38 -2.20
C LEU A 70 7.04 -3.49 -3.45
N PHE A 71 5.97 -3.53 -4.24
CA PHE A 71 5.83 -2.63 -5.39
C PHE A 71 5.86 -1.16 -4.95
N ILE A 72 5.14 -0.80 -3.87
CA ILE A 72 5.18 0.57 -3.31
C ILE A 72 6.62 0.98 -2.96
N GLN A 73 7.39 0.09 -2.32
CA GLN A 73 8.78 0.38 -1.95
C GLN A 73 9.65 0.64 -3.19
N GLU A 74 9.50 -0.17 -4.24
CA GLU A 74 10.28 -0.03 -5.46
C GLU A 74 9.89 1.22 -6.26
N PHE A 75 8.60 1.55 -6.35
CA PHE A 75 8.17 2.81 -6.97
C PHE A 75 8.60 4.04 -6.15
N LYS A 76 8.60 3.97 -4.81
CA LYS A 76 9.17 5.03 -3.96
C LYS A 76 10.67 5.20 -4.20
N LYS A 77 11.40 4.09 -4.33
CA LYS A 77 12.82 4.11 -4.69
C LYS A 77 13.05 4.82 -6.02
N VAL A 78 12.25 4.51 -7.04
CA VAL A 78 12.25 5.22 -8.34
C VAL A 78 12.01 6.72 -8.14
N TYR A 79 10.95 7.09 -7.44
CA TYR A 79 10.59 8.49 -7.19
C TYR A 79 11.71 9.29 -6.53
N THR A 80 12.37 8.70 -5.53
CA THR A 80 13.46 9.37 -4.80
C THR A 80 14.76 9.45 -5.59
N HIS A 81 15.12 8.42 -6.36
CA HIS A 81 16.46 8.32 -6.95
C HIS A 81 16.52 8.70 -8.43
N CYS A 82 15.41 8.55 -9.16
CA CYS A 82 15.35 8.84 -10.60
C CYS A 82 14.67 10.19 -10.88
N GLY A 83 14.25 10.90 -9.83
CA GLY A 83 13.62 12.21 -9.88
C GLY A 83 12.14 12.16 -9.53
N GLU A 84 11.67 13.23 -8.90
CA GLU A 84 10.28 13.40 -8.49
C GLU A 84 9.36 13.52 -9.72
N ASN A 85 8.89 12.37 -10.19
CA ASN A 85 8.06 12.25 -11.37
C ASN A 85 6.58 12.12 -10.97
N SER A 86 5.74 13.03 -11.46
CA SER A 86 4.31 13.08 -11.12
C SER A 86 3.56 11.77 -11.45
N PRO A 87 3.71 11.18 -12.65
CA PRO A 87 3.19 9.84 -12.94
C PRO A 87 3.60 8.76 -11.92
N VAL A 88 4.88 8.71 -11.51
CA VAL A 88 5.34 7.75 -10.49
C VAL A 88 4.64 7.98 -9.16
N LYS A 89 4.50 9.25 -8.74
CA LYS A 89 3.78 9.60 -7.50
C LYS A 89 2.33 9.12 -7.52
N GLN A 90 1.64 9.33 -8.63
CA GLN A 90 0.26 8.86 -8.80
C GLN A 90 0.17 7.33 -8.68
N THR A 91 1.08 6.59 -9.32
CA THR A 91 1.14 5.12 -9.18
C THR A 91 1.33 4.72 -7.71
N ILE A 92 2.23 5.38 -6.98
CA ILE A 92 2.44 5.11 -5.54
C ILE A 92 1.15 5.33 -4.75
N GLU A 93 0.46 6.46 -4.93
CA GLU A 93 -0.76 6.79 -4.18
C GLU A 93 -1.89 5.77 -4.42
N VAL A 94 -2.01 5.27 -5.65
CA VAL A 94 -2.99 4.23 -6.02
C VAL A 94 -2.64 2.90 -5.37
N LEU A 95 -1.37 2.51 -5.41
CA LEU A 95 -0.89 1.29 -4.75
C LEU A 95 -1.07 1.37 -3.23
N GLU A 96 -0.78 2.51 -2.60
CA GLU A 96 -0.99 2.72 -1.17
C GLU A 96 -2.47 2.61 -0.80
N ARG A 97 -3.36 3.20 -1.61
CA ARG A 97 -4.81 3.06 -1.41
C ARG A 97 -5.27 1.62 -1.52
N ALA A 98 -4.73 0.86 -2.47
CA ALA A 98 -5.01 -0.56 -2.60
C ALA A 98 -4.48 -1.37 -1.40
N HIS A 99 -3.23 -1.12 -1.02
CA HIS A 99 -2.56 -1.78 0.10
C HIS A 99 -3.29 -1.54 1.43
N ASN A 100 -3.78 -0.33 1.68
CA ASN A 100 -4.53 0.02 2.89
C ASN A 100 -5.87 -0.72 3.01
N LYS A 101 -6.38 -1.31 1.92
CA LYS A 101 -7.59 -2.15 1.94
C LYS A 101 -7.28 -3.63 2.19
N THR A 102 -6.02 -4.03 2.17
CA THR A 102 -5.59 -5.42 2.33
C THR A 102 -5.08 -5.69 3.74
N GLN A 103 -5.30 -6.91 4.23
CA GLN A 103 -4.61 -7.37 5.45
C GLN A 103 -3.13 -7.64 5.15
N ALA A 104 -2.28 -7.19 6.06
CA ALA A 104 -0.88 -7.60 6.08
C ALA A 104 -0.80 -9.03 6.64
N GLU A 105 -0.85 -10.02 5.77
CA GLU A 105 -0.47 -11.38 6.11
C GLU A 105 1.04 -11.57 5.99
N GLU A 106 1.63 -12.35 6.90
CA GLU A 106 3.02 -12.77 6.78
C GLU A 106 3.17 -13.74 5.60
N CYS A 107 3.77 -13.26 4.52
CA CYS A 107 4.03 -14.04 3.33
C CYS A 107 5.52 -14.06 3.00
N THR A 108 6.07 -15.26 2.76
CA THR A 108 7.41 -15.42 2.22
C THR A 108 7.36 -15.31 0.69
N LEU A 109 7.77 -14.15 0.18
CA LEU A 109 7.82 -13.87 -1.25
C LEU A 109 9.22 -14.12 -1.81
N THR A 110 9.28 -14.79 -2.95
CA THR A 110 10.49 -14.93 -3.77
C THR A 110 10.59 -13.72 -4.68
N MET A 111 11.76 -13.09 -4.67
CA MET A 111 12.04 -11.88 -5.45
C MET A 111 12.75 -12.24 -6.75
N THR A 112 12.57 -11.41 -7.76
CA THR A 112 13.36 -11.41 -8.98
C THR A 112 13.90 -10.02 -9.21
N ASP A 113 15.16 -9.97 -9.63
CA ASP A 113 15.86 -8.73 -9.93
C ASP A 113 15.58 -8.27 -11.36
N HIS A 114 15.46 -6.96 -11.51
CA HIS A 114 15.22 -6.25 -12.76
C HIS A 114 16.33 -5.25 -12.99
N LYS A 115 16.86 -5.21 -14.21
CA LYS A 115 18.00 -4.33 -14.55
C LYS A 115 17.57 -2.93 -14.98
N ASN A 116 16.29 -2.74 -15.26
CA ASN A 116 15.74 -1.48 -15.73
C ASN A 116 14.32 -1.29 -15.17
N PHE A 117 13.84 -0.05 -15.27
CA PHE A 117 12.53 0.33 -14.73
C PHE A 117 11.36 -0.24 -15.56
N GLU A 118 11.56 -0.47 -16.86
CA GLU A 118 10.56 -1.09 -17.74
C GLU A 118 10.17 -2.49 -17.25
N ASP A 119 11.14 -3.32 -16.86
CA ASP A 119 10.91 -4.65 -16.33
C ASP A 119 10.10 -4.62 -15.03
N LEU A 120 10.35 -3.63 -14.16
CA LEU A 120 9.53 -3.41 -12.95
C LEU A 120 8.08 -3.02 -13.31
N ILE A 121 7.89 -2.14 -14.29
CA ILE A 121 6.55 -1.74 -14.77
C ILE A 121 5.81 -2.96 -15.31
N ASP A 122 6.47 -3.80 -16.10
CA ASP A 122 5.84 -4.99 -16.67
C ASP A 122 5.53 -6.05 -15.62
N ALA A 123 6.39 -6.20 -14.61
CA ALA A 123 6.09 -7.02 -13.43
C ALA A 123 4.83 -6.53 -12.69
N MET A 124 4.68 -5.20 -12.50
CA MET A 124 3.49 -4.61 -11.89
C MET A 124 2.24 -4.83 -12.74
N LYS A 125 2.33 -4.69 -14.08
CA LYS A 125 1.22 -5.01 -14.99
C LYS A 125 0.78 -6.46 -14.87
N HIS A 126 1.74 -7.39 -14.89
CA HIS A 126 1.45 -8.81 -14.72
C HIS A 126 0.82 -9.13 -13.37
N PHE A 127 1.25 -8.46 -12.31
CA PHE A 127 0.65 -8.60 -10.98
C PHE A 127 -0.79 -8.08 -10.95
N ALA A 128 -1.05 -6.88 -11.47
CA ALA A 128 -2.39 -6.32 -11.54
C ALA A 128 -3.33 -7.15 -12.43
N TRP A 129 -2.83 -7.66 -13.55
CA TRP A 129 -3.57 -8.61 -14.40
C TRP A 129 -3.95 -9.89 -13.64
N ARG A 130 -3.04 -10.46 -12.84
CA ARG A 130 -3.32 -11.63 -12.01
C ARG A 130 -4.41 -11.37 -10.96
N ILE A 131 -4.38 -10.21 -10.32
CA ILE A 131 -5.45 -9.80 -9.39
C ILE A 131 -6.77 -9.72 -10.13
N ASN A 132 -6.80 -9.05 -11.28
CA ASN A 132 -8.03 -8.81 -12.04
C ASN A 132 -8.61 -10.09 -12.65
N SER A 133 -7.76 -11.05 -13.03
CA SER A 133 -8.20 -12.33 -13.61
C SER A 133 -8.72 -13.34 -12.56
N ALA A 134 -8.57 -13.04 -11.27
CA ALA A 134 -9.12 -13.84 -10.19
C ALA A 134 -10.58 -13.49 -9.88
N TYR A 135 -11.15 -12.50 -10.57
CA TYR A 135 -12.53 -12.03 -10.48
C TYR A 135 -13.23 -12.17 -11.84
#